data_AF-A0A533VUF0-F1
#
_entry.id   AF-A0A533VUF0-F1
#
_cell.length_a   1.000
_cell.length_b   1.000
_cell.length_c   1.000
_cell.angle_alpha   90.00
_cell.angle_beta   90.00
_cell.angle_gamma   90.00
#
_symmetry.space_group_name_H-M   'P 1'
#
loop_
_entity.id
_entity.type
_entity.pdbx_description
1 polymer ?
#
loop_
_entity_poly.entity_id
_entity_poly.type
_entity_poly.pdbx_seq_one_letter_code
_entity_poly.pdbx_strand_id
1 'polypeptide(L)'
;MLTVSTTYAQADVLLSVTTGFDHTAKSEAAVADVTLLPGTANQVTADFVRSEAVATCSGVSGSSELVNLQVAGQTINVSGQPNQTITVPGVLTLVINEQSSSSSGGTNSITVNALDLTTVEGIRVIVASAHSDITCAPPSPVPPPSVQKDFMTGGGFIVVNGNHANFGFVAGFKPGQTTPSGQLTYTDHGTGMRAKATSIDTYYNPNGSTGATRTFTGRAEVNGASGYSFTVTATDNGEPGRGNDYFSITLTGPSNFYYQAGNTLGGGNIQLHT
;
A
#
# COMPACT_ATOMS: atom_id res chain seq x y z
N MET A 1 -5.91 8.12 10.08
CA MET A 1 -4.70 7.33 9.74
C MET A 1 -4.18 6.70 11.02
N LEU A 2 -3.74 5.44 10.95
CA LEU A 2 -3.16 4.74 12.09
C LEU A 2 -1.67 5.08 12.15
N THR A 3 -1.23 5.68 13.25
CA THR A 3 0.18 5.97 13.51
C THR A 3 0.71 4.96 14.53
N VAL A 4 1.85 4.35 14.26
CA VAL A 4 2.56 3.49 15.20
C VAL A 4 3.64 4.34 15.87
N SER A 5 3.70 4.33 17.19
CA SER A 5 4.76 4.97 17.95
C SER A 5 5.09 4.12 19.16
N THR A 6 6.23 3.44 19.10
CA THR A 6 6.77 2.58 20.15
C THR A 6 8.23 2.95 20.40
N THR A 7 8.85 2.34 21.41
CA THR A 7 10.28 2.51 21.68
C THR A 7 11.16 2.05 20.50
N TYR A 8 10.69 1.12 19.67
CA TYR A 8 11.49 0.50 18.62
C TYR A 8 11.07 0.88 17.20
N ALA A 9 9.89 1.46 17.01
CA ALA A 9 9.34 1.78 15.70
C ALA A 9 8.38 2.96 15.76
N GLN A 10 8.53 3.88 14.81
CA GLN A 10 7.61 4.96 14.48
C GLN A 10 7.28 4.88 12.99
N ALA A 11 6.01 5.03 12.63
CA ALA A 11 5.55 4.90 11.25
C ALA A 11 4.09 5.33 11.07
N ASP A 12 3.74 5.69 9.84
CA ASP A 12 2.37 5.95 9.41
C ASP A 12 1.87 4.79 8.52
N VAL A 13 0.80 4.12 8.95
CA VAL A 13 0.23 2.98 8.21
C VAL A 13 -0.70 3.50 7.10
N LEU A 14 -0.44 3.08 5.86
CA LEU A 14 -1.17 3.53 4.67
C LEU A 14 -2.24 2.55 4.24
N LEU A 15 -1.85 1.30 4.01
CA LEU A 15 -2.70 0.28 3.41
C LEU A 15 -2.31 -1.10 3.94
N SER A 16 -3.33 -1.93 4.14
CA SER A 16 -3.20 -3.38 4.20
C SER A 16 -4.40 -3.94 3.47
N VAL A 17 -4.19 -4.61 2.34
CA VAL A 17 -5.27 -5.13 1.51
C VAL A 17 -4.95 -6.54 1.06
N THR A 18 -5.97 -7.39 1.04
CA THR A 18 -5.92 -8.72 0.46
C THR A 18 -7.09 -8.88 -0.50
N THR A 19 -6.81 -9.45 -1.66
CA THR A 19 -7.77 -9.77 -2.71
C THR A 19 -7.61 -11.23 -3.12
N GLY A 20 -8.73 -11.91 -3.37
CA GLY A 20 -8.75 -13.29 -3.83
C GLY A 20 -9.84 -13.50 -4.87
N PHE A 21 -9.46 -13.66 -6.13
CA PHE A 21 -10.34 -13.95 -7.26
C PHE A 21 -9.53 -14.42 -8.47
N ASP A 22 -10.18 -14.99 -9.48
CA ASP A 22 -9.55 -15.38 -10.75
C ASP A 22 -8.27 -16.23 -10.59
N HIS A 23 -8.31 -17.21 -9.69
CA HIS A 23 -7.18 -18.11 -9.38
C HIS A 23 -5.92 -17.38 -8.87
N THR A 24 -6.11 -16.20 -8.28
CA THR A 24 -5.04 -15.37 -7.73
C THR A 24 -5.43 -14.85 -6.36
N ALA A 25 -4.57 -15.09 -5.37
CA ALA A 25 -4.58 -14.39 -4.10
C ALA A 25 -3.44 -13.36 -4.12
N LYS A 26 -3.75 -12.12 -3.75
CA LYS A 26 -2.78 -11.02 -3.69
C LYS A 26 -2.95 -10.25 -2.40
N SER A 27 -1.85 -9.96 -1.72
CA SER A 27 -1.81 -9.14 -0.52
C SER A 27 -0.76 -8.06 -0.65
N GLU A 28 -1.06 -6.91 -0.07
CA GLU A 28 -0.19 -5.75 -0.07
C GLU A 28 -0.25 -5.04 1.29
N ALA A 29 0.92 -4.62 1.78
CA ALA A 29 1.04 -3.78 2.95
C ALA A 29 1.95 -2.58 2.62
N ALA A 30 1.54 -1.37 3.01
CA ALA A 30 2.29 -0.15 2.77
C ALA A 30 2.33 0.74 4.02
N VAL A 31 3.53 1.26 4.30
CA VAL A 31 3.84 2.10 5.46
C VAL A 31 4.72 3.27 4.99
N ALA A 32 4.48 4.46 5.51
CA ALA A 32 5.29 5.64 5.24
C ALA A 32 6.01 6.13 6.51
N ASP A 33 7.02 6.97 6.29
CA ASP A 33 7.76 7.69 7.32
C ASP A 33 8.29 6.74 8.42
N VAL A 34 8.89 5.63 7.97
CA VAL A 34 9.35 4.54 8.83
C VAL A 34 10.62 4.95 9.53
N THR A 35 10.63 4.81 10.85
CA THR A 35 11.81 4.96 11.70
C THR A 35 11.90 3.81 12.68
N LEU A 36 12.91 2.95 12.53
CA LEU A 36 13.22 1.86 13.46
C LEU A 36 14.40 2.25 14.35
N LEU A 37 14.37 1.79 15.60
CA LEU A 37 15.36 2.12 16.63
C LEU A 37 15.54 3.66 16.79
N PRO A 38 14.44 4.41 17.00
CA PRO A 38 14.47 5.87 17.04
C PRO A 38 15.42 6.40 18.12
N GLY A 39 16.23 7.41 17.75
CA GLY A 39 17.18 8.06 18.66
C GLY A 39 18.46 7.27 18.94
N THR A 40 18.67 6.13 18.28
CA THR A 40 19.92 5.36 18.37
C THR A 40 20.86 5.69 17.21
N ALA A 41 22.17 5.42 17.37
CA ALA A 41 23.15 5.57 16.29
C ALA A 41 22.90 4.62 15.10
N ASN A 42 22.10 3.57 15.30
CA ASN A 42 21.83 2.53 14.31
C ASN A 42 20.38 2.60 13.79
N GLN A 43 19.78 3.79 13.84
CA GLN A 43 18.44 4.01 13.33
C GLN A 43 18.33 3.57 11.86
N VAL A 44 17.20 2.94 11.53
CA VAL A 44 16.83 2.63 10.14
C VAL A 44 15.67 3.53 9.76
N THR A 45 15.81 4.25 8.65
CA THR A 45 14.77 5.16 8.16
C THR A 45 14.42 4.85 6.71
N ALA A 46 13.16 5.02 6.35
CA ALA A 46 12.69 4.97 4.97
C ALA A 46 11.44 5.82 4.83
N ASP A 47 11.34 6.56 3.74
CA ASP A 47 10.18 7.43 3.47
C ASP A 47 8.94 6.61 3.15
N PHE A 48 9.13 5.46 2.50
CA PHE A 48 8.06 4.55 2.12
C PHE A 48 8.57 3.11 2.06
N VAL A 49 7.75 2.18 2.54
CA VAL A 49 8.02 0.74 2.59
C VAL A 49 6.75 -0.01 2.21
N ARG A 50 6.81 -0.81 1.14
CA ARG A 50 5.70 -1.63 0.64
C ARG A 50 6.17 -3.05 0.39
N SER A 51 5.32 -4.03 0.71
CA SER A 51 5.46 -5.41 0.28
C SER A 51 4.25 -5.85 -0.52
N GLU A 52 4.50 -6.73 -1.48
CA GLU A 52 3.49 -7.36 -2.30
C GLU A 52 3.76 -8.86 -2.37
N ALA A 53 2.72 -9.64 -2.05
CA ALA A 53 2.70 -11.09 -2.11
C ALA A 53 1.61 -11.51 -3.11
N VAL A 54 1.95 -12.42 -4.03
CA VAL A 54 1.01 -12.97 -5.01
C VAL A 54 1.15 -14.49 -5.03
N ALA A 55 0.03 -15.18 -4.85
CA ALA A 55 -0.08 -16.62 -4.99
C ALA A 55 -1.12 -16.96 -6.07
N THR A 56 -0.72 -17.76 -7.06
CA THR A 56 -1.60 -18.26 -8.12
C THR A 56 -1.61 -19.78 -8.10
N CYS A 57 -2.48 -20.40 -8.90
CA CYS A 57 -2.44 -21.86 -9.07
C CYS A 57 -1.15 -22.38 -9.74
N SER A 58 -0.35 -21.52 -10.37
CA SER A 58 0.90 -21.91 -11.05
C SER A 58 2.16 -21.60 -10.27
N GLY A 59 2.07 -20.86 -9.17
CA GLY A 59 3.21 -20.55 -8.31
C GLY A 59 2.99 -19.28 -7.50
N VAL A 60 4.09 -18.69 -7.05
CA VAL A 60 4.07 -17.45 -6.26
C VAL A 60 5.07 -16.44 -6.80
N SER A 61 4.80 -15.17 -6.56
CA SER A 61 5.74 -14.07 -6.74
C SER A 61 5.63 -13.09 -5.59
N GLY A 62 6.75 -12.42 -5.29
CA GLY A 62 6.84 -11.44 -4.24
C GLY A 62 7.72 -10.28 -4.66
N SER A 63 7.44 -9.08 -4.13
CA SER A 63 8.29 -7.90 -4.33
C SER A 63 8.15 -6.93 -3.16
N SER A 64 9.11 -6.02 -3.05
CA SER A 64 9.03 -4.90 -2.11
C SER A 64 9.54 -3.61 -2.74
N GLU A 65 8.98 -2.48 -2.33
CA GLU A 65 9.42 -1.16 -2.72
C GLU A 65 9.85 -0.38 -1.47
N LEU A 66 11.03 0.24 -1.55
CA LEU A 66 11.59 1.04 -0.47
C LEU A 66 12.13 2.35 -1.04
N VAL A 67 11.72 3.47 -0.44
CA VAL A 67 12.16 4.81 -0.86
C VAL A 67 13.06 5.40 0.22
N ASN A 68 14.24 5.88 -0.20
CA ASN A 68 15.23 6.54 0.64
C ASN A 68 15.61 5.74 1.90
N LEU A 69 15.76 4.41 1.78
CA LEU A 69 16.21 3.56 2.88
C LEU A 69 17.63 3.95 3.33
N GLN A 70 17.78 4.21 4.62
CA GLN A 70 19.06 4.48 5.27
C GLN A 70 19.21 3.63 6.52
N VAL A 71 20.44 3.17 6.78
CA VAL A 71 20.84 2.47 8.01
C VAL A 71 22.01 3.21 8.62
N ALA A 72 21.90 3.64 9.87
CA ALA A 72 22.92 4.44 10.56
C ALA A 72 23.34 5.69 9.76
N GLY A 73 22.37 6.35 9.10
CA GLY A 73 22.59 7.52 8.24
C GLY A 73 23.26 7.22 6.90
N GLN A 74 23.52 5.96 6.56
CA GLN A 74 24.05 5.56 5.25
C GLN A 74 22.93 5.09 4.33
N THR A 75 22.85 5.68 3.15
CA THR A 75 21.91 5.24 2.10
C THR A 75 22.22 3.81 1.68
N ILE A 76 21.18 2.97 1.67
CA ILE A 76 21.26 1.59 1.22
C ILE A 76 20.80 1.49 -0.23
N ASN A 77 21.61 0.84 -1.07
CA ASN A 77 21.20 0.48 -2.41
C ASN A 77 20.29 -0.76 -2.35
N VAL A 78 19.01 -0.60 -2.68
CA VAL A 78 18.02 -1.68 -2.70
C VAL A 78 18.08 -2.37 -4.07
N SER A 79 18.52 -3.63 -4.07
CA SER A 79 18.74 -4.42 -5.29
C SER A 79 17.47 -4.92 -5.96
N GLY A 80 16.36 -4.96 -5.21
CA GLY A 80 15.11 -5.60 -5.62
C GLY A 80 15.14 -7.14 -5.61
N GLN A 81 16.30 -7.76 -5.38
CA GLN A 81 16.41 -9.21 -5.26
C GLN A 81 15.78 -9.69 -3.93
N PRO A 82 15.21 -10.90 -3.89
CA PRO A 82 14.74 -11.48 -2.64
C PRO A 82 15.87 -11.64 -1.62
N ASN A 83 15.55 -11.42 -0.34
CA ASN A 83 16.39 -11.71 0.82
C ASN A 83 17.74 -10.95 0.83
N GLN A 84 17.77 -9.71 0.37
CA GLN A 84 18.97 -8.87 0.45
C GLN A 84 19.29 -8.58 1.92
N THR A 85 20.50 -8.93 2.36
CA THR A 85 20.91 -8.77 3.76
C THR A 85 21.87 -7.60 3.93
N ILE A 86 21.59 -6.72 4.90
CA ILE A 86 22.49 -5.68 5.39
C ILE A 86 22.85 -5.99 6.84
N THR A 87 24.13 -6.07 7.15
CA THR A 87 24.61 -6.35 8.51
C THR A 87 25.43 -5.18 9.03
N VAL A 88 25.10 -4.73 10.24
CA VAL A 88 25.96 -3.87 11.05
C VAL A 88 26.62 -4.78 12.10
N PRO A 89 27.91 -5.13 11.94
CA PRO A 89 28.57 -6.13 12.79
C PRO A 89 28.43 -5.83 14.28
N GLY A 90 27.98 -6.84 15.03
CA GLY A 90 27.77 -6.72 16.48
C GLY A 90 26.56 -5.88 16.91
N VAL A 91 25.71 -5.46 15.97
CA VAL A 91 24.56 -4.59 16.26
C VAL A 91 23.25 -5.19 15.74
N LEU A 92 23.12 -5.32 14.42
CA LEU A 92 21.86 -5.75 13.80
C LEU A 92 22.07 -6.37 12.43
N THR A 93 21.05 -7.11 12.01
CA THR A 93 20.84 -7.59 10.65
C THR A 93 19.50 -7.05 10.16
N LEU A 94 19.49 -6.51 8.95
CA LEU A 94 18.29 -6.09 8.24
C LEU A 94 18.17 -6.92 6.98
N VAL A 95 17.07 -7.68 6.85
CA VAL A 95 16.72 -8.37 5.62
C VAL A 95 15.69 -7.53 4.87
N ILE A 96 16.01 -7.19 3.63
CA ILE A 96 15.17 -6.41 2.72
C ILE A 96 14.56 -7.38 1.71
N ASN A 97 13.28 -7.17 1.38
CA ASN A 97 12.53 -8.05 0.49
C ASN A 97 12.64 -9.52 0.95
N GLU A 98 12.43 -9.77 2.24
CA GLU A 98 12.48 -11.13 2.77
C GLU A 98 11.30 -11.91 2.19
N GLN A 99 11.59 -12.99 1.46
CA GLN A 99 10.59 -13.84 0.83
C GLN A 99 10.73 -15.27 1.32
N SER A 100 9.65 -15.78 1.89
CA SER A 100 9.52 -17.20 2.24
C SER A 100 8.31 -17.77 1.50
N SER A 101 8.53 -18.77 0.65
CA SER A 101 7.48 -19.43 -0.10
C SER A 101 7.36 -20.92 0.23
N SER A 102 6.16 -21.47 0.04
CA SER A 102 5.94 -22.91 0.09
C SER A 102 4.95 -23.34 -0.98
N SER A 103 5.17 -24.55 -1.51
CA SER A 103 4.26 -25.22 -2.45
C SER A 103 4.04 -26.64 -1.96
N SER A 104 2.97 -26.88 -1.23
CA SER A 104 2.68 -28.18 -0.63
C SER A 104 1.18 -28.47 -0.57
N GLY A 105 0.78 -29.73 -0.77
CA GLY A 105 -0.63 -30.14 -0.68
C GLY A 105 -1.58 -29.41 -1.63
N GLY A 106 -1.10 -29.01 -2.83
CA GLY A 106 -1.89 -28.22 -3.78
C GLY A 106 -2.07 -26.74 -3.39
N THR A 107 -1.34 -26.29 -2.38
CA THR A 107 -1.34 -24.90 -1.91
C THR A 107 -0.03 -24.23 -2.26
N ASN A 108 -0.10 -23.09 -2.95
CA ASN A 108 1.00 -22.18 -3.16
C ASN A 108 0.87 -21.04 -2.17
N SER A 109 1.93 -20.71 -1.43
CA SER A 109 1.93 -19.61 -0.46
C SER A 109 3.24 -18.86 -0.45
N ILE A 110 3.17 -17.58 -0.10
CA ILE A 110 4.32 -16.70 0.04
C ILE A 110 4.05 -15.66 1.14
N THR A 111 5.06 -15.40 1.94
CA THR A 111 5.15 -14.23 2.81
C THR A 111 6.27 -13.34 2.29
N VAL A 112 5.99 -12.05 2.19
CA VAL A 112 6.95 -11.01 1.85
C VAL A 112 7.00 -10.00 2.97
N ASN A 113 8.16 -9.84 3.60
CA ASN A 113 8.43 -8.74 4.52
C ASN A 113 9.33 -7.73 3.80
N ALA A 114 8.88 -6.49 3.69
CA ALA A 114 9.71 -5.47 3.05
C ALA A 114 10.99 -5.18 3.86
N LEU A 115 10.85 -5.13 5.20
CA LEU A 115 11.96 -5.06 6.15
C LEU A 115 11.75 -6.09 7.28
N ASP A 116 12.77 -6.88 7.57
CA ASP A 116 12.90 -7.67 8.81
C ASP A 116 14.21 -7.28 9.52
N LEU A 117 14.08 -6.52 10.60
CA LEU A 117 15.19 -6.09 11.44
C LEU A 117 15.32 -7.03 12.63
N THR A 118 16.51 -7.57 12.85
CA THR A 118 16.86 -8.32 14.06
C THR A 118 18.13 -7.74 14.68
N THR A 119 18.05 -7.36 15.95
CA THR A 119 19.22 -6.89 16.73
C THR A 119 19.94 -8.06 17.41
N VAL A 120 21.20 -7.88 17.79
CA VAL A 120 21.95 -8.87 18.59
C VAL A 120 21.35 -9.12 19.98
N GLU A 121 20.55 -8.18 20.49
CA GLU A 121 19.83 -8.29 21.77
C GLU A 121 18.52 -9.09 21.65
N GLY A 122 18.18 -9.56 20.44
CA GLY A 122 17.00 -10.39 20.19
C GLY A 122 15.72 -9.60 19.87
N ILE A 123 15.78 -8.27 19.78
CA ILE A 123 14.66 -7.46 19.29
C ILE A 123 14.47 -7.74 17.80
N ARG A 124 13.24 -8.09 17.40
CA ARG A 124 12.83 -8.26 16.00
C ARG A 124 11.68 -7.32 15.63
N VAL A 125 11.81 -6.60 14.52
CA VAL A 125 10.78 -5.70 13.98
C VAL A 125 10.57 -6.00 12.50
N ILE A 126 9.32 -6.33 12.14
CA ILE A 126 8.90 -6.58 10.76
C ILE A 126 8.06 -5.38 10.30
N VAL A 127 8.36 -4.83 9.13
CA VAL A 127 7.62 -3.72 8.52
C VAL A 127 7.08 -4.14 7.16
N ALA A 128 5.82 -3.79 6.91
CA ALA A 128 5.06 -4.16 5.72
C ALA A 128 5.19 -5.66 5.41
N SER A 129 4.44 -6.48 6.16
CA SER A 129 4.34 -7.93 5.92
C SER A 129 3.08 -8.21 5.09
N ALA A 130 3.25 -8.91 3.98
CA ALA A 130 2.15 -9.37 3.13
C ALA A 130 2.24 -10.90 3.02
N HIS A 131 1.12 -11.59 3.28
CA HIS A 131 1.00 -13.02 3.09
C HIS A 131 -0.10 -13.33 2.08
N SER A 132 0.18 -14.23 1.14
CA SER A 132 -0.81 -14.75 0.21
C SER A 132 -0.64 -16.24 0.04
N ASP A 133 -1.76 -16.94 0.03
CA ASP A 133 -1.83 -18.36 -0.27
C ASP A 133 -3.06 -18.67 -1.12
N ILE A 134 -2.97 -19.74 -1.89
CA ILE A 134 -4.09 -20.27 -2.66
C ILE A 134 -4.00 -21.79 -2.70
N THR A 135 -5.06 -22.46 -2.26
CA THR A 135 -5.26 -23.89 -2.48
C THR A 135 -6.05 -24.07 -3.77
N CYS A 136 -5.45 -24.71 -4.77
CA CYS A 136 -6.12 -24.97 -6.03
C CYS A 136 -6.65 -26.40 -6.06
N ALA A 137 -7.96 -26.53 -6.22
CA ALA A 137 -8.57 -27.81 -6.53
C ALA A 137 -8.12 -28.30 -7.91
N PRO A 138 -8.18 -29.61 -8.19
CA PRO A 138 -8.02 -30.12 -9.55
C PRO A 138 -8.97 -29.37 -10.49
N PRO A 139 -8.57 -29.12 -11.75
CA PRO A 139 -9.40 -28.40 -12.71
C PRO A 139 -10.78 -29.06 -12.80
N SER A 140 -11.82 -28.28 -12.50
CA SER A 140 -13.21 -28.73 -12.70
C SER A 140 -13.55 -28.73 -14.19
N PRO A 141 -14.38 -29.67 -14.68
CA PRO A 141 -14.78 -29.72 -16.10
C PRO A 141 -15.56 -28.49 -16.57
N VAL A 142 -16.17 -27.77 -15.63
CA VAL A 142 -16.91 -26.53 -15.89
C VAL A 142 -16.17 -25.39 -15.17
N PRO A 143 -15.71 -24.35 -15.90
CA PRO A 143 -15.14 -23.16 -15.28
C PRO A 143 -16.20 -22.46 -14.41
N PRO A 144 -15.84 -21.91 -13.25
CA PRO A 144 -16.73 -21.02 -12.53
C PRO A 144 -17.15 -19.84 -13.43
N PRO A 145 -18.38 -19.33 -13.32
CA PRO A 145 -18.78 -18.11 -14.03
C PRO A 145 -17.84 -16.95 -13.68
N SER A 146 -17.46 -16.14 -14.66
CA SER A 146 -16.76 -14.89 -14.39
C SER A 146 -17.68 -13.95 -13.62
N VAL A 147 -17.16 -13.36 -12.55
CA VAL A 147 -17.88 -12.39 -11.73
C VAL A 147 -17.36 -11.00 -12.09
N GLN A 148 -18.26 -10.13 -12.54
CA GLN A 148 -17.90 -8.75 -12.87
C GLN A 148 -17.37 -8.01 -11.63
N LYS A 149 -16.29 -7.26 -11.82
CA LYS A 149 -15.69 -6.37 -10.82
C LYS A 149 -15.12 -5.14 -11.52
N ASP A 150 -15.01 -4.04 -10.79
CA ASP A 150 -14.26 -2.86 -11.19
C ASP A 150 -13.93 -2.08 -9.94
N PHE A 151 -12.72 -2.24 -9.42
CA PHE A 151 -12.26 -1.49 -8.25
C PHE A 151 -10.77 -1.19 -8.35
N MET A 152 -10.34 -0.18 -7.60
CA MET A 152 -8.93 0.15 -7.45
C MET A 152 -8.44 -0.08 -6.03
N THR A 153 -7.16 -0.42 -5.91
CA THR A 153 -6.38 -0.37 -4.68
C THR A 153 -5.23 0.59 -4.87
N GLY A 154 -4.80 1.26 -3.81
CA GLY A 154 -3.59 2.05 -3.90
C GLY A 154 -3.08 2.53 -2.56
N GLY A 155 -1.76 2.60 -2.44
CA GLY A 155 -1.07 3.09 -1.25
C GLY A 155 0.25 3.71 -1.66
N GLY A 156 0.55 4.89 -1.11
CA GLY A 156 1.70 5.66 -1.55
C GLY A 156 1.71 7.07 -1.00
N PHE A 157 2.53 7.90 -1.63
CA PHE A 157 2.55 9.32 -1.36
C PHE A 157 2.75 10.13 -2.64
N ILE A 158 2.24 11.35 -2.62
CA ILE A 158 2.55 12.40 -3.59
C ILE A 158 3.32 13.51 -2.89
N VAL A 159 4.12 14.27 -3.64
CA VAL A 159 4.80 15.46 -3.10
C VAL A 159 3.94 16.69 -3.36
N VAL A 160 3.57 17.38 -2.28
CA VAL A 160 2.74 18.59 -2.28
C VAL A 160 3.51 19.70 -1.59
N ASN A 161 3.85 20.76 -2.33
CA ASN A 161 4.64 21.89 -1.81
C ASN A 161 5.94 21.46 -1.08
N GLY A 162 6.62 20.44 -1.62
CA GLY A 162 7.86 19.90 -1.06
C GLY A 162 7.70 18.95 0.14
N ASN A 163 6.47 18.69 0.60
CA ASN A 163 6.17 17.78 1.70
C ASN A 163 5.45 16.52 1.19
N HIS A 164 5.57 15.42 1.93
CA HIS A 164 4.83 14.20 1.63
C HIS A 164 3.34 14.36 1.98
N ALA A 165 2.50 13.92 1.05
CA ALA A 165 1.10 13.70 1.28
C ALA A 165 0.77 12.22 1.04
N ASN A 166 0.60 11.51 2.13
CA ASN A 166 0.42 10.08 2.20
C ASN A 166 -1.04 9.72 1.94
N PHE A 167 -1.28 8.62 1.21
CA PHE A 167 -2.62 8.10 0.98
C PHE A 167 -2.65 6.57 1.03
N GLY A 168 -3.84 6.05 1.33
CA GLY A 168 -4.17 4.64 1.17
C GLY A 168 -5.66 4.49 0.90
N PHE A 169 -6.02 3.71 -0.11
CA PHE A 169 -7.40 3.50 -0.47
C PHE A 169 -7.68 2.13 -1.09
N VAL A 170 -8.95 1.79 -1.02
CA VAL A 170 -9.59 0.78 -1.84
C VAL A 170 -10.97 1.33 -2.20
N ALA A 171 -11.37 1.31 -3.47
CA ALA A 171 -12.67 1.84 -3.88
C ALA A 171 -13.18 1.18 -5.16
N GLY A 172 -14.47 0.85 -5.20
CA GLY A 172 -15.16 0.44 -6.42
C GLY A 172 -16.15 -0.71 -6.23
N PHE A 173 -16.58 -1.28 -7.35
CA PHE A 173 -17.49 -2.41 -7.44
C PHE A 173 -16.72 -3.72 -7.19
N LYS A 174 -16.86 -4.26 -5.97
CA LYS A 174 -16.31 -5.57 -5.61
C LYS A 174 -16.97 -6.69 -6.41
N PRO A 175 -16.36 -7.89 -6.52
CA PRO A 175 -16.91 -8.98 -7.30
C PRO A 175 -18.40 -9.22 -7.01
N GLY A 176 -19.23 -9.06 -8.05
CA GLY A 176 -20.67 -9.30 -8.02
C GLY A 176 -21.49 -8.20 -7.35
N GLN A 177 -20.86 -7.08 -6.98
CA GLN A 177 -21.53 -5.95 -6.32
C GLN A 177 -21.90 -4.87 -7.34
N THR A 178 -23.07 -4.27 -7.15
CA THR A 178 -23.57 -3.15 -7.96
C THR A 178 -23.48 -1.81 -7.24
N THR A 179 -23.03 -1.80 -5.98
CA THR A 179 -22.80 -0.60 -5.18
C THR A 179 -21.32 -0.49 -4.86
N PRO A 180 -20.69 0.68 -5.03
CA PRO A 180 -19.28 0.83 -4.71
C PRO A 180 -19.07 0.78 -3.19
N SER A 181 -17.93 0.26 -2.79
CA SER A 181 -17.51 0.24 -1.38
C SER A 181 -16.02 0.42 -1.28
N GLY A 182 -15.54 0.75 -0.08
CA GLY A 182 -14.13 1.04 0.10
C GLY A 182 -13.78 1.82 1.35
N GLN A 183 -12.54 2.30 1.36
CA GLN A 183 -11.93 3.11 2.39
C GLN A 183 -10.93 4.07 1.74
N LEU A 184 -10.70 5.22 2.38
CA LEU A 184 -9.67 6.18 2.01
C LEU A 184 -9.09 6.79 3.29
N THR A 185 -7.77 6.93 3.32
CA THR A 185 -7.06 7.80 4.25
C THR A 185 -6.11 8.69 3.47
N TYR A 186 -5.95 9.92 3.94
CA TYR A 186 -5.05 10.91 3.38
C TYR A 186 -4.44 11.77 4.49
N THR A 187 -3.14 12.02 4.44
CA THR A 187 -2.44 12.90 5.39
C THR A 187 -1.48 13.79 4.63
N ASP A 188 -1.66 15.10 4.72
CA ASP A 188 -0.72 16.09 4.19
C ASP A 188 0.19 16.55 5.32
N HIS A 189 1.47 16.19 5.27
CA HIS A 189 2.45 16.56 6.30
C HIS A 189 2.86 18.02 6.24
N GLY A 190 2.68 18.71 5.12
CA GLY A 190 2.95 20.14 5.00
C GLY A 190 1.95 20.99 5.77
N THR A 191 0.69 20.54 5.86
CA THR A 191 -0.39 21.23 6.59
C THR A 191 -0.76 20.55 7.91
N GLY A 192 -0.35 19.29 8.11
CA GLY A 192 -0.80 18.43 9.20
C GLY A 192 -2.24 17.91 9.03
N MET A 193 -2.88 18.18 7.88
CA MET A 193 -4.27 17.81 7.62
C MET A 193 -4.41 16.30 7.44
N ARG A 194 -5.42 15.70 8.10
CA ARG A 194 -5.76 14.28 7.99
C ARG A 194 -7.19 14.12 7.53
N ALA A 195 -7.42 13.40 6.44
CA ALA A 195 -8.76 13.03 5.98
C ALA A 195 -8.96 11.51 6.04
N LYS A 196 -10.18 11.11 6.36
CA LYS A 196 -10.61 9.70 6.36
C LYS A 196 -12.01 9.60 5.78
N ALA A 197 -12.21 8.70 4.82
CA ALA A 197 -13.55 8.44 4.30
C ALA A 197 -14.44 7.76 5.35
N THR A 198 -15.70 8.16 5.36
CA THR A 198 -16.78 7.52 6.11
C THR A 198 -17.77 6.81 5.19
N SER A 199 -17.77 7.14 3.89
CA SER A 199 -18.50 6.42 2.85
C SER A 199 -17.77 6.50 1.50
N ILE A 200 -18.09 5.56 0.60
CA ILE A 200 -17.83 5.69 -0.84
C ILE A 200 -19.22 5.79 -1.51
N ASP A 201 -19.51 6.94 -2.11
CA ASP A 201 -20.84 7.26 -2.64
C ASP A 201 -20.92 6.99 -4.15
N THR A 202 -19.86 7.33 -4.89
CA THR A 202 -19.77 7.09 -6.34
C THR A 202 -18.42 6.52 -6.72
N TYR A 203 -18.41 5.76 -7.81
CA TYR A 203 -17.20 5.26 -8.46
C TYR A 203 -17.48 5.13 -9.96
N TYR A 204 -16.65 5.75 -10.79
CA TYR A 204 -16.82 5.74 -12.23
C TYR A 204 -15.49 5.98 -12.96
N ASN A 205 -15.43 5.61 -14.23
CA ASN A 205 -14.32 6.01 -15.10
C ASN A 205 -14.64 7.37 -15.73
N PRO A 206 -13.86 8.43 -15.44
CA PRO A 206 -14.13 9.77 -15.97
C PRO A 206 -13.91 9.87 -17.49
N ASN A 207 -13.21 8.91 -18.10
CA ASN A 207 -12.91 8.86 -19.53
C ASN A 207 -13.87 7.93 -20.32
N GLY A 208 -14.99 7.51 -19.71
CA GLY A 208 -15.96 6.61 -20.35
C GLY A 208 -15.68 5.13 -20.08
N SER A 209 -15.71 4.28 -21.09
CA SER A 209 -15.62 2.81 -20.89
C SER A 209 -14.19 2.24 -20.98
N THR A 210 -13.19 3.05 -21.33
CA THR A 210 -11.81 2.61 -21.53
C THR A 210 -10.82 3.40 -20.67
N GLY A 211 -9.67 2.80 -20.37
CA GLY A 211 -8.60 3.43 -19.62
C GLY A 211 -8.51 3.02 -18.15
N ALA A 212 -7.36 3.33 -17.56
CA ALA A 212 -6.95 2.89 -16.24
C ALA A 212 -7.19 3.95 -15.14
N THR A 213 -8.05 4.94 -15.44
CA THR A 213 -8.41 6.01 -14.50
C THR A 213 -9.78 5.73 -13.88
N ARG A 214 -9.91 5.98 -12.57
CA ARG A 214 -11.20 5.99 -11.89
C ARG A 214 -11.31 7.20 -10.98
N THR A 215 -12.52 7.71 -10.86
CA THR A 215 -12.89 8.75 -9.91
C THR A 215 -13.89 8.18 -8.93
N PHE A 216 -13.68 8.44 -7.66
CA PHE A 216 -14.61 8.07 -6.60
C PHE A 216 -14.82 9.20 -5.62
N THR A 217 -16.03 9.29 -5.09
CA THR A 217 -16.44 10.36 -4.16
C THR A 217 -17.04 9.76 -2.91
N GLY A 218 -17.14 10.56 -1.87
CA GLY A 218 -17.80 10.15 -0.64
C GLY A 218 -17.82 11.21 0.44
N ARG A 219 -18.26 10.80 1.63
CA ARG A 219 -18.16 11.59 2.86
C ARG A 219 -16.85 11.32 3.57
N ALA A 220 -16.33 12.33 4.25
CA ALA A 220 -15.11 12.25 5.03
C ALA A 220 -15.20 12.98 6.36
N GLU A 221 -14.31 12.60 7.25
CA GLU A 221 -13.85 13.41 8.36
C GLU A 221 -12.53 14.07 8.00
N VAL A 222 -12.36 15.35 8.36
CA VAL A 222 -11.09 16.06 8.28
C VAL A 222 -10.70 16.48 9.69
N ASN A 223 -9.50 16.06 10.13
CA ASN A 223 -8.98 16.24 11.48
C ASN A 223 -9.96 15.76 12.58
N GLY A 224 -10.70 14.68 12.29
CA GLY A 224 -11.70 14.10 13.18
C GLY A 224 -13.06 14.81 13.20
N ALA A 225 -13.23 15.90 12.45
CA ALA A 225 -14.51 16.57 12.30
C ALA A 225 -15.26 16.06 11.08
N SER A 226 -16.55 15.71 11.23
CA SER A 226 -17.42 15.30 10.13
C SER A 226 -17.92 16.49 9.29
N GLY A 227 -18.65 16.20 8.21
CA GLY A 227 -19.29 17.20 7.35
C GLY A 227 -18.52 17.52 6.07
N TYR A 228 -17.44 16.78 5.80
CA TYR A 228 -16.63 16.95 4.60
C TYR A 228 -17.03 15.95 3.52
N SER A 229 -16.73 16.32 2.28
CA SER A 229 -16.85 15.47 1.11
C SER A 229 -15.52 15.44 0.37
N PHE A 230 -15.21 14.31 -0.23
CA PHE A 230 -14.00 14.14 -1.02
C PHE A 230 -14.31 13.70 -2.44
N THR A 231 -13.40 14.01 -3.35
CA THR A 231 -13.32 13.45 -4.70
C THR A 231 -11.88 13.03 -4.93
N VAL A 232 -11.66 11.77 -5.26
CA VAL A 232 -10.35 11.23 -5.63
C VAL A 232 -10.39 10.80 -7.08
N THR A 233 -9.35 11.17 -7.83
CA THR A 233 -9.05 10.58 -9.14
C THR A 233 -7.72 9.84 -9.04
N ALA A 234 -7.74 8.56 -9.38
CA ALA A 234 -6.59 7.67 -9.38
C ALA A 234 -6.40 7.07 -10.77
N THR A 235 -5.15 6.97 -11.22
CA THR A 235 -4.77 6.38 -12.50
C THR A 235 -3.64 5.38 -12.29
N ASP A 236 -3.87 4.16 -12.74
CA ASP A 236 -2.87 3.09 -12.85
C ASP A 236 -2.19 3.19 -14.23
N ASN A 237 -0.93 3.60 -14.27
CA ASN A 237 -0.15 3.79 -15.51
C ASN A 237 0.97 2.75 -15.65
N GLY A 238 0.96 1.70 -14.82
CA GLY A 238 1.82 0.53 -14.95
C GLY A 238 2.72 0.27 -13.75
N GLU A 239 3.30 -0.92 -13.73
CA GLU A 239 4.12 -1.40 -12.63
C GLU A 239 5.64 -1.32 -12.91
N PRO A 240 6.45 -0.77 -11.99
CA PRO A 240 6.07 -0.21 -10.69
C PRO A 240 5.38 1.17 -10.81
N GLY A 241 4.41 1.44 -9.94
CA GLY A 241 3.60 2.67 -9.96
C GLY A 241 4.36 3.96 -9.65
N ARG A 242 5.45 3.90 -8.89
CA ARG A 242 6.29 5.07 -8.58
C ARG A 242 6.78 5.76 -9.85
N GLY A 243 6.51 7.06 -9.96
CA GLY A 243 6.87 7.86 -11.13
C GLY A 243 5.95 7.69 -12.35
N ASN A 244 4.95 6.81 -12.28
CA ASN A 244 4.02 6.51 -13.38
C ASN A 244 2.56 6.79 -12.98
N ASP A 245 2.12 6.20 -11.87
CA ASP A 245 0.76 6.31 -11.36
C ASP A 245 0.45 7.73 -10.89
N TYR A 246 -0.83 8.08 -10.92
CA TYR A 246 -1.31 9.40 -10.55
C TYR A 246 -2.38 9.32 -9.48
N PHE A 247 -2.28 10.19 -8.47
CA PHE A 247 -3.27 10.37 -7.44
C PHE A 247 -3.62 11.85 -7.31
N SER A 248 -4.91 12.15 -7.17
CA SER A 248 -5.37 13.47 -6.76
C SER A 248 -6.58 13.38 -5.84
N ILE A 249 -6.70 14.35 -4.96
CA ILE A 249 -7.79 14.50 -4.00
C ILE A 249 -8.25 15.95 -3.97
N THR A 250 -9.56 16.13 -3.94
CA THR A 250 -10.22 17.39 -3.57
C THR A 250 -11.07 17.13 -2.34
N LEU A 251 -10.98 17.99 -1.33
CA LEU A 251 -11.82 17.99 -0.14
C LEU A 251 -12.61 19.29 -0.07
N THR A 252 -13.89 19.17 0.24
CA THR A 252 -14.80 20.30 0.45
C THR A 252 -15.53 20.12 1.77
N GLY A 253 -15.97 21.20 2.40
CA GLY A 253 -16.62 21.09 3.70
C GLY A 253 -17.25 22.39 4.22
N PRO A 254 -17.60 22.42 5.51
CA PRO A 254 -18.21 23.57 6.16
C PRO A 254 -17.36 24.83 6.02
N SER A 255 -17.97 26.00 6.19
CA SER A 255 -17.27 27.30 6.17
C SER A 255 -16.48 27.57 4.88
N ASN A 256 -16.97 27.08 3.74
CA ASN A 256 -16.30 27.15 2.43
C ASN A 256 -14.91 26.51 2.44
N PHE A 257 -14.69 25.49 3.27
CA PHE A 257 -13.44 24.73 3.28
C PHE A 257 -13.21 24.12 1.89
N TYR A 258 -12.02 24.33 1.36
CA TYR A 258 -11.55 23.78 0.10
C TYR A 258 -10.09 23.40 0.21
N TYR A 259 -9.76 22.19 -0.22
CA TYR A 259 -8.40 21.69 -0.34
C TYR A 259 -8.27 20.86 -1.61
N GLN A 260 -7.15 20.99 -2.30
CA GLN A 260 -6.84 20.16 -3.46
C GLN A 260 -5.35 19.82 -3.48
N ALA A 261 -5.06 18.56 -3.80
CA ALA A 261 -3.71 18.09 -4.08
C ALA A 261 -3.75 17.03 -5.18
N GLY A 262 -2.68 16.93 -5.95
CA GLY A 262 -2.52 15.87 -6.94
C GLY A 262 -1.12 15.88 -7.53
N ASN A 263 -0.57 14.69 -7.74
CA ASN A 263 0.72 14.52 -8.40
C ASN A 263 0.90 13.07 -8.87
N THR A 264 1.93 12.85 -9.67
CA THR A 264 2.51 11.52 -9.89
C THR A 264 3.10 10.98 -8.59
N LEU A 265 3.03 9.66 -8.37
CA LEU A 265 3.48 9.05 -7.13
C LEU A 265 4.99 9.21 -6.91
N GLY A 266 5.36 9.72 -5.73
CA GLY A 266 6.76 9.77 -5.26
C GLY A 266 7.24 8.41 -4.77
N GLY A 267 6.31 7.55 -4.36
CA GLY A 267 6.49 6.14 -3.99
C GLY A 267 5.13 5.46 -3.81
N GLY A 268 5.10 4.14 -4.01
CA GLY A 268 3.89 3.34 -3.93
C GLY A 268 3.27 2.97 -5.27
N ASN A 269 2.06 2.42 -5.20
CA ASN A 269 1.42 1.76 -6.33
C ASN A 269 -0.10 1.94 -6.29
N ILE A 270 -0.72 2.08 -7.46
CA ILE A 270 -2.17 2.06 -7.69
C ILE A 270 -2.46 0.96 -8.70
N GLN A 271 -3.49 0.17 -8.46
CA GLN A 271 -3.88 -0.90 -9.38
C GLN A 271 -5.37 -0.90 -9.65
N LEU A 272 -5.71 -1.07 -10.92
CA LEU A 272 -7.06 -1.33 -11.38
C LEU A 272 -7.34 -2.83 -11.50
N HIS A 273 -8.50 -3.25 -10.97
CA HIS A 273 -8.97 -4.63 -11.00
C HIS A 273 -10.32 -4.70 -11.73
N THR A 274 -10.34 -5.25 -12.94
CA THR A 274 -11.55 -5.44 -13.78
C THR A 274 -11.82 -6.91 -14.12
#